data_AF-A0A3A0DLW9-F1
#
_entry.id   AF-A0A3A0DLW9-F1
#
_cell.length_a   1.000
_cell.length_b   1.000
_cell.length_c   1.000
_cell.angle_alpha   90.00
_cell.angle_beta   90.00
_cell.angle_gamma   90.00
#
_symmetry.space_group_name_H-M   'P 1'
#
loop_
_entity.id
_entity.type
_entity.pdbx_description
1 polymer ?
#
loop_
_entity_poly.entity_id
_entity_poly.type
_entity_poly.pdbx_seq_one_letter_code
_entity_poly.pdbx_strand_id
1 'polypeptide(L)'
;MDDKASRSVGSRRRLPNVASIPPEVDAVGFLRRRLCRRSFPSPVVVAAVLFAAACYGPRGDAAEPIAPDKFAALHKLIQPTADESAWLSIRWQTDLWQAREKAATEGKPILLWEMDGHPLGCT
;
A
#
# COMPACT_ATOMS: atom_id res chain seq x y z
N MET A 1 -26.61 25.81 26.55
CA MET A 1 -27.32 26.87 25.83
C MET A 1 -26.85 26.84 24.39
N ASP A 2 -27.28 25.82 23.64
CA ASP A 2 -28.47 25.86 22.77
C ASP A 2 -28.12 26.67 21.51
N ASP A 3 -27.94 26.05 20.34
CA ASP A 3 -29.11 25.76 19.53
C ASP A 3 -28.96 24.52 18.62
N LYS A 4 -30.04 23.77 18.52
CA LYS A 4 -30.16 22.46 17.88
C LYS A 4 -31.49 22.44 17.14
N ALA A 5 -31.53 22.80 15.85
CA ALA A 5 -32.55 22.30 14.92
C ALA A 5 -32.34 22.82 13.50
N SER A 6 -32.15 21.90 12.54
CA SER A 6 -33.13 21.79 11.46
C SER A 6 -33.07 20.39 10.86
N ARG A 7 -34.20 19.70 10.92
CA ARG A 7 -34.47 18.40 10.34
C ARG A 7 -34.93 18.61 8.90
N SER A 8 -34.39 17.87 7.94
CA SER A 8 -35.06 17.63 6.67
C SER A 8 -35.32 16.14 6.49
N VAL A 9 -36.61 15.81 6.49
CA VAL A 9 -37.23 14.54 6.12
C VAL A 9 -36.89 14.21 4.66
N GLY A 10 -36.52 12.96 4.38
CA GLY A 10 -36.26 12.51 3.00
C GLY A 10 -36.16 11.01 2.85
N SER A 11 -37.32 10.36 2.69
CA SER A 11 -37.53 9.06 2.01
C SER A 11 -36.79 7.82 2.54
N ARG A 12 -37.37 7.14 3.54
CA ARG A 12 -37.09 5.71 3.76
C ARG A 12 -37.71 4.92 2.61
N ARG A 13 -36.88 4.35 1.74
CA ARG A 13 -37.33 3.31 0.80
C ARG A 13 -37.87 2.13 1.60
N ARG A 14 -39.15 1.85 1.44
CA ARG A 14 -39.84 0.70 2.04
C ARG A 14 -39.28 -0.57 1.38
N LEU A 15 -38.56 -1.38 2.14
CA LEU A 15 -38.09 -2.69 1.65
C LEU A 15 -39.31 -3.60 1.43
N PRO A 16 -39.36 -4.38 0.34
CA PRO A 16 -40.46 -5.29 0.08
C PRO A 16 -40.53 -6.40 1.14
N ASN A 17 -41.77 -6.77 1.46
CA ASN A 17 -42.17 -7.77 2.45
C ASN A 17 -41.61 -9.16 2.12
N VAL A 18 -40.91 -9.79 3.08
CA VAL A 18 -40.39 -11.16 3.03
C VAL A 18 -41.53 -12.15 3.25
N ALA A 19 -42.51 -12.17 2.36
CA ALA A 19 -43.67 -13.07 2.47
C ALA A 19 -44.08 -13.72 1.14
N SER A 20 -43.27 -13.60 0.09
CA SER A 20 -43.59 -14.13 -1.24
C SER A 20 -42.50 -15.03 -1.84
N ILE A 21 -41.75 -15.75 -1.00
CA ILE A 21 -40.83 -16.79 -1.48
C ILE A 21 -41.55 -18.14 -1.37
N PRO A 22 -41.92 -18.80 -2.48
CA PRO A 22 -42.54 -20.12 -2.42
C PRO A 22 -41.53 -21.17 -1.91
N PRO A 23 -41.96 -22.10 -1.03
CA PRO A 23 -41.10 -23.18 -0.56
C PRO A 23 -41.20 -24.36 -1.53
N GLU A 24 -40.39 -24.35 -2.58
CA GLU A 24 -40.25 -25.53 -3.46
C GLU A 24 -38.83 -26.12 -3.35
N VAL A 25 -38.73 -26.99 -2.35
CA VAL A 25 -38.05 -28.30 -2.31
C VAL A 25 -36.91 -28.64 -3.29
N ASP A 26 -35.84 -29.14 -2.66
CA ASP A 26 -35.04 -30.28 -3.13
C ASP A 26 -33.98 -30.10 -4.23
N ALA A 27 -33.06 -29.16 -4.03
CA ALA A 27 -31.73 -29.21 -4.65
C ALA A 27 -30.59 -29.57 -3.67
N VAL A 28 -30.89 -29.89 -2.40
CA VAL A 28 -29.87 -30.17 -1.37
C VAL A 28 -29.50 -31.67 -1.32
N GLY A 29 -30.29 -32.55 -1.93
CA GLY A 29 -30.10 -34.01 -1.86
C GLY A 29 -29.09 -34.60 -2.87
N PHE A 30 -28.91 -33.99 -4.04
CA PHE A 30 -28.19 -34.64 -5.14
C PHE A 30 -26.69 -34.31 -5.20
N LEU A 31 -26.24 -33.23 -4.54
CA LEU A 31 -24.81 -32.93 -4.41
C LEU A 31 -24.16 -33.60 -3.18
N ARG A 32 -24.85 -34.51 -2.48
CA ARG A 32 -24.27 -35.26 -1.34
C ARG A 32 -23.57 -36.57 -1.73
N ARG A 33 -23.51 -36.95 -3.02
CA ARG A 33 -22.88 -38.21 -3.48
C ARG A 33 -21.62 -38.08 -4.34
N ARG A 34 -21.12 -36.88 -4.62
CA ARG A 34 -19.80 -36.66 -5.28
C ARG A 34 -18.78 -35.92 -4.40
N LEU A 35 -18.99 -35.90 -3.09
CA LEU A 35 -18.01 -35.42 -2.10
C LEU A 35 -17.40 -36.56 -1.29
N CYS A 36 -17.55 -37.82 -1.75
CA CYS A 36 -16.77 -38.91 -1.22
C CYS A 36 -15.50 -39.04 -2.05
N ARG A 37 -14.35 -38.83 -1.39
CA ARG A 37 -13.00 -39.18 -1.85
C ARG A 37 -12.26 -38.18 -2.74
N ARG A 38 -12.28 -36.88 -2.39
CA ARG A 38 -11.02 -36.14 -2.45
C ARG A 38 -10.36 -36.34 -1.10
N SER A 39 -9.38 -37.23 -1.03
CA SER A 39 -8.55 -37.43 0.15
C SER A 39 -7.91 -36.09 0.49
N PHE A 40 -8.46 -35.39 1.48
CA PHE A 40 -7.80 -34.23 2.04
C PHE A 40 -6.44 -34.72 2.58
N PRO A 41 -5.31 -34.11 2.16
CA PRO A 41 -4.02 -34.49 2.73
C PRO A 41 -4.10 -34.27 4.24
N SER A 42 -3.56 -35.23 5.01
CA SER A 42 -3.52 -35.15 6.47
C SER A 42 -3.00 -33.78 6.91
N PRO A 43 -3.53 -33.18 7.98
CA PRO A 43 -3.02 -31.90 8.50
C PRO A 43 -1.51 -31.96 8.81
N VAL A 44 -0.98 -33.16 9.09
CA VAL A 44 0.46 -33.41 9.25
C VAL A 44 1.23 -33.22 7.94
N VAL A 45 0.67 -33.65 6.82
CA VAL A 45 1.30 -33.49 5.48
C VAL A 45 1.28 -32.02 5.08
N VAL A 46 0.18 -31.30 5.32
CA VAL A 46 0.11 -29.86 5.06
C VAL A 46 1.11 -29.09 5.93
N ALA A 47 1.16 -29.40 7.22
CA ALA A 47 2.13 -28.79 8.14
C ALA A 47 3.57 -29.10 7.75
N ALA A 48 3.88 -30.34 7.34
CA ALA A 48 5.21 -30.74 6.91
C ALA A 48 5.65 -30.01 5.62
N VAL A 49 4.73 -29.82 4.65
CA VAL A 49 5.03 -29.07 3.42
C VAL A 49 5.28 -27.59 3.72
N LEU A 50 4.47 -26.98 4.58
CA LEU A 50 4.66 -25.58 4.99
C LEU A 50 5.96 -25.38 5.78
N PHE A 51 6.27 -26.31 6.68
CA PHE A 51 7.51 -26.30 7.45
C PHE A 51 8.74 -26.51 6.54
N ALA A 52 8.66 -27.45 5.59
CA ALA A 52 9.73 -27.66 4.62
C ALA A 52 9.94 -26.43 3.72
N ALA A 53 8.87 -25.78 3.26
CA ALA A 53 8.97 -24.54 2.48
C ALA A 53 9.60 -23.40 3.30
N ALA A 54 9.34 -23.32 4.61
CA ALA A 54 9.94 -22.33 5.49
C ALA A 54 11.44 -22.63 5.80
N CYS A 55 11.82 -23.91 5.92
CA CYS A 55 13.20 -24.29 6.26
C CYS A 55 14.13 -24.44 5.05
N TYR A 56 13.58 -24.76 3.88
CA TYR A 56 14.33 -25.07 2.65
C TYR A 56 13.90 -24.21 1.45
N GLY A 57 13.05 -23.20 1.66
CA GLY A 57 12.82 -22.18 0.65
C GLY A 57 14.15 -21.52 0.25
N PRO A 58 14.31 -21.08 -1.01
CA PRO A 58 15.51 -20.39 -1.43
C PRO A 58 15.72 -19.19 -0.51
N ARG A 59 16.83 -19.22 0.24
CA ARG A 59 17.33 -18.01 0.87
C ARG A 59 17.72 -17.09 -0.28
N GLY A 60 17.32 -15.82 -0.23
CA GLY A 60 17.84 -14.86 -1.19
C GLY A 60 19.35 -14.86 -1.07
N ASP A 61 20.06 -15.33 -2.10
CA ASP A 61 21.50 -15.21 -2.15
C ASP A 61 21.86 -13.73 -2.07
N ALA A 62 22.91 -13.40 -1.32
CA ALA A 62 23.48 -12.06 -1.38
C ALA A 62 23.82 -11.76 -2.84
N ALA A 63 23.46 -10.56 -3.31
CA ALA A 63 23.74 -10.16 -4.69
C ALA A 63 25.23 -10.37 -5.00
N GLU A 64 25.51 -11.03 -6.13
CA GLU A 64 26.89 -11.25 -6.57
C GLU A 64 27.60 -9.89 -6.73
N PRO A 65 28.86 -9.76 -6.27
CA PRO A 65 29.61 -8.52 -6.41
C PRO A 65 29.63 -8.06 -7.88
N ILE A 66 29.41 -6.76 -8.09
CA ILE A 66 29.47 -6.16 -9.42
C ILE A 66 30.89 -6.32 -9.95
N ALA A 67 31.02 -6.94 -11.12
CA ALA A 67 32.30 -7.05 -11.80
C ALA A 67 32.87 -5.64 -12.12
N PRO A 68 34.17 -5.38 -11.89
CA PRO A 68 34.73 -4.02 -12.00
C PRO A 68 34.51 -3.34 -13.36
N ASP A 69 34.47 -4.12 -14.42
CA ASP A 69 34.21 -3.68 -15.80
C ASP A 69 32.77 -3.18 -16.01
N LYS A 70 31.81 -3.67 -15.23
CA LYS A 70 30.39 -3.24 -15.28
C LYS A 70 30.10 -2.02 -14.40
N PHE A 71 30.98 -1.69 -13.46
CA PHE A 71 30.76 -0.61 -12.50
C PHE A 71 30.50 0.73 -13.18
N ALA A 72 31.31 1.11 -14.17
CA ALA A 72 31.17 2.41 -14.83
C ALA A 72 29.80 2.56 -15.53
N ALA A 73 29.32 1.50 -16.18
CA ALA A 73 28.02 1.49 -16.85
C ALA A 73 26.86 1.61 -15.85
N LEU A 74 26.90 0.83 -14.76
CA LEU A 74 25.89 0.87 -13.71
C LEU A 74 25.91 2.19 -12.95
N HIS A 75 27.08 2.68 -12.58
CA HIS A 75 27.22 3.97 -11.90
C HIS A 75 26.64 5.10 -12.75
N LYS A 76 26.92 5.12 -14.06
CA LYS A 76 26.31 6.11 -14.97
C LYS A 76 24.79 5.98 -15.05
N LEU A 77 24.26 4.75 -15.01
CA LEU A 77 22.82 4.49 -15.10
C LEU A 77 22.05 4.97 -13.85
N ILE A 78 22.63 4.83 -12.66
CA ILE A 78 21.95 5.20 -11.39
C ILE A 78 22.04 6.69 -11.05
N GLN A 79 22.90 7.44 -11.74
CA GLN A 79 23.00 8.88 -11.54
C GLN A 79 21.74 9.55 -12.08
N PRO A 80 21.14 10.51 -11.34
CA PRO A 80 19.99 11.23 -11.84
C PRO A 80 20.35 12.02 -13.09
N THR A 81 19.40 12.12 -14.01
CA THR A 81 19.51 13.00 -15.17
C THR A 81 19.49 14.48 -14.75
N ALA A 82 19.88 15.37 -15.67
CA ALA A 82 19.80 16.81 -15.43
C ALA A 82 18.37 17.28 -15.12
N ASP A 83 17.37 16.67 -15.77
CA ASP A 83 15.96 17.02 -15.57
C ASP A 83 15.44 16.52 -14.21
N GLU A 84 15.81 15.30 -13.81
CA GLU A 84 15.47 14.74 -12.48
C GLU A 84 16.13 15.53 -11.32
N SER A 85 17.25 16.19 -11.61
CA SER A 85 18.00 17.03 -10.66
C SER A 85 17.80 18.53 -10.89
N ALA A 86 16.85 18.94 -11.74
CA ALA A 86 16.62 20.35 -12.08
C ALA A 86 16.30 21.23 -10.86
N TRP A 87 15.74 20.65 -9.80
CA TRP A 87 15.48 21.32 -8.52
C TRP A 87 16.76 21.85 -7.85
N LEU A 88 17.95 21.31 -8.16
CA LEU A 88 19.24 21.85 -7.68
C LEU A 88 19.59 23.21 -8.28
N SER A 89 19.02 23.57 -9.43
CA SER A 89 19.29 24.85 -10.10
C SER A 89 18.53 26.03 -9.48
N ILE A 90 17.51 25.74 -8.67
CA ILE A 90 16.70 26.75 -8.00
C ILE A 90 17.57 27.41 -6.92
N ARG A 91 17.60 28.75 -6.90
CA ARG A 91 18.24 29.51 -5.82
C ARG A 91 17.36 29.49 -4.57
N TRP A 92 17.35 28.36 -3.88
CA TRP A 92 16.63 28.15 -2.63
C TRP A 92 17.06 29.17 -1.57
N GLN A 93 16.09 29.67 -0.79
CA GLN A 93 16.38 30.39 0.44
C GLN A 93 16.63 29.35 1.53
N THR A 94 17.84 29.32 2.08
CA THR A 94 18.26 28.35 3.09
C THR A 94 18.01 28.83 4.53
N ASP A 95 17.69 30.11 4.71
CA ASP A 95 17.29 30.69 5.99
C ASP A 95 15.76 30.76 6.08
N LEU A 96 15.18 29.92 6.94
CA LEU A 96 13.73 29.85 7.13
C LEU A 96 13.13 31.16 7.68
N TRP A 97 13.87 31.89 8.52
CA TRP A 97 13.39 33.16 9.06
C TRP A 97 13.26 34.21 7.96
N GLN A 98 14.29 34.37 7.15
CA GLN A 98 14.26 35.28 6.00
C GLN A 98 13.19 34.88 4.96
N ALA A 99 13.00 33.57 4.74
CA ALA A 99 11.94 33.09 3.86
C ALA A 99 10.55 33.51 4.36
N ARG A 100 10.30 33.44 5.68
CA ARG A 100 9.04 33.86 6.30
C ARG A 100 8.79 35.35 6.18
N GLU A 101 9.78 36.19 6.45
CA GLU A 101 9.65 37.65 6.31
C GLU A 101 9.34 38.06 4.85
N LYS A 102 10.05 37.45 3.89
CA LYS A 102 9.83 37.69 2.46
C LYS A 102 8.44 37.25 2.01
N ALA A 103 8.01 36.05 2.41
CA ALA A 103 6.69 35.52 2.08
C ALA A 103 5.55 36.39 2.64
N ALA A 104 5.69 36.88 3.88
CA ALA A 104 4.73 37.79 4.49
C ALA A 104 4.67 39.15 3.77
N THR A 105 5.82 39.67 3.35
CA THR A 105 5.91 40.95 2.62
C THR A 105 5.33 40.84 1.21
N GLU A 106 5.59 39.73 0.50
CA GLU A 106 5.10 39.49 -0.86
C GLU A 106 3.67 38.92 -0.91
N GLY A 107 3.11 38.51 0.23
CA GLY A 107 1.80 37.85 0.30
C GLY A 107 1.76 36.50 -0.41
N LYS A 108 2.87 35.76 -0.43
CA LYS A 108 3.00 34.47 -1.14
C LYS A 108 3.17 33.30 -0.17
N PRO A 109 2.67 32.09 -0.51
CA PRO A 109 2.91 30.90 0.30
C PRO A 109 4.38 30.46 0.25
N ILE A 110 4.80 29.69 1.25
CA ILE A 110 6.13 29.07 1.33
C ILE A 110 6.03 27.60 0.90
N LEU A 111 6.91 27.17 -0.01
CA LEU A 111 7.21 25.76 -0.26
C LEU A 111 8.43 25.39 0.57
N LEU A 112 8.27 24.45 1.50
CA LEU A 112 9.38 23.87 2.26
C LEU A 112 9.83 22.58 1.58
N TRP A 113 11.09 22.54 1.16
CA TRP A 113 11.72 21.36 0.58
C TRP A 113 12.85 20.92 1.51
N GLU A 114 12.59 19.89 2.30
CA GLU A 114 13.55 19.32 3.24
C GLU A 114 13.48 17.80 3.24
N MET A 115 14.57 17.16 3.65
CA MET A 115 14.55 15.76 4.03
C MET A 115 14.29 15.67 5.54
N ASP A 116 13.09 15.27 5.92
CA ASP A 116 12.77 14.91 7.31
C ASP A 116 12.91 13.40 7.51
N GLY A 117 14.11 12.97 7.87
CA GLY A 117 14.38 11.56 8.15
C GLY A 117 15.70 11.35 8.88
N HIS A 118 15.76 10.35 9.75
CA HIS A 118 17.04 9.90 10.30
C HIS A 118 17.95 9.49 9.15
N PRO A 119 19.15 10.09 9.00
CA PRO A 119 20.01 9.87 7.83
C PRO A 119 20.48 8.42 7.66
N LEU A 120 20.32 7.60 8.71
CA LEU A 120 20.65 6.18 8.74
C LEU A 120 19.43 5.26 8.72
N GLY A 121 18.21 5.80 8.59
CA GLY A 121 16.98 5.00 8.57
C GLY A 121 16.68 4.23 9.86
N CYS A 122 17.29 4.62 10.99
CA CYS A 122 17.00 4.02 12.29
C CYS A 122 15.73 4.66 12.88
N THR A 123 14.59 3.99 12.75
CA THR A 123 13.33 4.31 13.44
C THR A 123 12.72 3.05 14.02
#